data_AF-A0A5Q2TMM4-F1
#
_entry.id   AF-A0A5Q2TMM4-F1
#
_cell.length_a   1.000
_cell.length_b   1.000
_cell.length_c   1.000
_cell.angle_alpha   90.00
_cell.angle_beta   90.00
_cell.angle_gamma   90.00
#
_symmetry.space_group_name_H-M   'P 1'
#
loop_
_entity.id
_entity.type
_entity.pdbx_description
1 polymer ?
#
loop_
_entity_poly.entity_id
_entity_poly.type
_entity_poly.pdbx_seq_one_letter_code
_entity_poly.pdbx_strand_id
1 'polypeptide(L)'
;MVNHTKINDLRAECSDQIISVYRHNESVPIITQHAKTDKRPYIHPIVSPDGVGILTEDAPSHHPWQHGLYCGFNNINNIGFWEEGLKEGYDGTIHPKSLSKPIVRGNKANWKVESEWYAPNGTHMITEEQDWIFTDHGETYTLDLVGSLRAETFLTFGQHMAGGLFLRMPFKEELGGRAINSSGQENENAEAKYANWVTVSMPIKNRKNWAGIAMMNHKDNPQHPVTWRVDGQLGLSPSRCISGEWTQEQGKTERYKHRLLIYCGEPNIKQINKSWNSFNNL
;
A
#
# COMPACT_ATOMS: atom_id res chain seq x y z
N MET A 1 -28.63 -23.53 11.77
CA MET A 1 -27.57 -23.20 12.73
C MET A 1 -26.75 -22.10 12.11
N VAL A 2 -26.82 -20.89 12.68
CA VAL A 2 -25.97 -19.77 12.24
C VAL A 2 -24.58 -20.07 12.79
N ASN A 3 -23.64 -20.42 11.91
CA ASN A 3 -22.24 -20.48 12.28
C ASN A 3 -21.83 -19.05 12.63
N HIS A 4 -21.78 -18.74 13.92
CA HIS A 4 -21.09 -17.58 14.42
C HIS A 4 -19.62 -17.77 14.06
N THR A 5 -19.18 -17.18 12.95
CA THR A 5 -17.77 -17.04 12.63
C THR A 5 -17.11 -16.43 13.86
N LYS A 6 -16.19 -17.17 14.50
CA LYS A 6 -15.42 -16.66 15.64
C LYS A 6 -14.83 -15.33 15.18
N ILE A 7 -15.26 -14.23 15.81
CA ILE A 7 -14.62 -12.93 15.57
C ILE A 7 -13.19 -13.09 16.09
N ASN A 8 -12.21 -12.96 15.20
CA ASN A 8 -10.81 -13.00 15.61
C ASN A 8 -10.51 -11.69 16.31
N ASP A 9 -10.54 -11.70 17.64
CA ASP A 9 -10.08 -10.56 18.41
C ASP A 9 -8.60 -10.29 18.08
N LEU A 10 -8.27 -9.02 17.90
CA LEU A 10 -6.91 -8.58 17.65
C LEU A 10 -6.28 -8.03 18.92
N ARG A 11 -4.95 -8.03 18.92
CA ARG A 11 -4.11 -7.24 19.83
C ARG A 11 -3.00 -6.58 19.01
N ALA A 12 -2.40 -5.53 19.54
CA ALA A 12 -1.28 -4.89 18.90
C ALA A 12 -0.20 -4.49 19.90
N GLU A 13 1.04 -4.62 19.47
CA GLU A 13 2.23 -4.11 20.16
C GLU A 13 2.73 -2.88 19.41
N CYS A 14 3.25 -1.91 20.14
CA CYS A 14 3.67 -0.62 19.59
C CYS A 14 4.95 -0.16 20.28
N SER A 15 5.93 0.23 19.48
CA SER A 15 7.03 1.10 19.86
C SER A 15 6.93 2.41 19.08
N ASP A 16 7.89 3.31 19.25
CA ASP A 16 7.93 4.58 18.51
C ASP A 16 8.17 4.38 16.99
N GLN A 17 8.60 3.20 16.55
CA GLN A 17 8.97 2.94 15.14
C GLN A 17 8.27 1.74 14.52
N ILE A 18 7.59 0.90 15.31
CA ILE A 18 6.94 -0.32 14.84
C ILE A 18 5.58 -0.49 15.49
N ILE A 19 4.57 -0.83 14.69
CA ILE A 19 3.30 -1.40 15.17
C ILE A 19 3.16 -2.80 14.59
N SER A 20 2.96 -3.79 15.46
CA SER A 20 2.72 -5.18 15.07
C SER A 20 1.33 -5.61 15.55
N VAL A 21 0.49 -6.09 14.63
CA VAL A 21 -0.88 -6.53 14.92
C VAL A 21 -0.95 -8.05 14.86
N TYR A 22 -1.59 -8.66 15.85
CA TYR A 22 -1.70 -10.09 16.04
C TYR A 22 -3.16 -10.48 16.19
N ARG A 23 -3.51 -11.71 15.79
CA ARG A 23 -4.66 -12.39 16.40
C ARG A 23 -4.38 -12.62 17.88
N HIS A 24 -5.39 -12.45 18.73
CA HIS A 24 -5.23 -12.40 20.19
C HIS A 24 -4.39 -13.57 20.76
N ASN A 25 -4.63 -14.78 20.25
CA ASN A 25 -3.99 -16.02 20.71
C ASN A 25 -2.74 -16.43 19.91
N GLU A 26 -2.25 -15.59 18.99
CA GLU A 26 -1.09 -15.90 18.15
C GLU A 26 0.13 -15.08 18.57
N SER A 27 1.31 -15.67 18.39
CA SER A 27 2.60 -15.05 18.73
C SER A 27 3.28 -14.39 17.54
N VAL A 28 2.79 -14.60 16.32
CA VAL A 28 3.34 -14.04 15.09
C VAL A 28 2.42 -12.91 14.61
N PRO A 29 2.94 -11.72 14.26
CA PRO A 29 2.10 -10.65 13.76
C PRO A 29 1.61 -10.97 12.34
N ILE A 30 0.36 -10.63 12.05
CA ILE A 30 -0.26 -10.80 10.73
C ILE A 30 -0.09 -9.58 9.83
N ILE A 31 0.16 -8.41 10.42
CA ILE A 31 0.53 -7.18 9.71
C ILE A 31 1.45 -6.35 10.60
N THR A 32 2.50 -5.76 10.01
CA THR A 32 3.44 -4.88 10.72
C THR A 32 3.68 -3.59 9.95
N GLN A 33 3.48 -2.46 10.62
CA GLN A 33 3.85 -1.12 10.17
C GLN A 33 5.24 -0.79 10.69
N HIS A 34 6.12 -0.38 9.79
CA HIS A 34 7.42 0.21 10.09
C HIS A 34 7.38 1.72 9.82
N ALA A 35 8.00 2.49 10.70
CA ALA A 35 8.23 3.91 10.59
C ALA A 35 9.58 4.23 11.26
N LYS A 36 10.65 3.62 10.74
CA LYS A 36 12.00 3.78 11.30
C LYS A 36 12.47 5.22 11.10
N THR A 37 13.21 5.74 12.06
CA THR A 37 13.79 7.10 11.96
C THR A 37 14.58 7.26 10.67
N ASP A 38 14.35 8.36 9.96
CA ASP A 38 14.99 8.72 8.68
C ASP A 38 14.85 7.66 7.58
N LYS A 39 13.77 6.89 7.64
CA LYS A 39 13.36 5.93 6.61
C LYS A 39 11.89 6.07 6.32
N ARG A 40 11.51 5.83 5.07
CA ARG A 40 10.11 5.88 4.64
C ARG A 40 9.28 4.86 5.41
N PRO A 41 8.04 5.21 5.81
CA PRO A 41 7.12 4.21 6.36
C PRO A 41 6.68 3.17 5.34
N TYR A 42 6.53 1.93 5.81
CA TYR A 42 6.04 0.83 5.01
C TYR A 42 5.34 -0.22 5.85
N ILE A 43 4.49 -1.03 5.21
CA ILE A 43 3.89 -2.20 5.82
C ILE A 43 4.55 -3.46 5.25
N HIS A 44 5.19 -4.22 6.12
CA HIS A 44 5.73 -5.55 5.86
C HIS A 44 6.04 -6.22 7.22
N PRO A 45 5.80 -7.52 7.40
CA PRO A 45 5.07 -8.40 6.49
C PRO A 45 3.56 -8.11 6.50
N ILE A 46 2.90 -8.41 5.38
CA ILE A 46 1.47 -8.78 5.35
C ILE A 46 1.41 -10.30 5.23
N VAL A 47 0.96 -10.98 6.28
CA VAL A 47 0.79 -12.44 6.29
C VAL A 47 -0.55 -12.79 5.65
N SER A 48 -0.66 -13.96 5.02
CA SER A 48 -1.94 -14.42 4.47
C SER A 48 -3.01 -14.67 5.56
N PRO A 49 -4.31 -14.61 5.21
CA PRO A 49 -5.43 -14.89 6.13
C PRO A 49 -5.36 -16.23 6.88
N ASP A 50 -4.82 -17.26 6.24
CA ASP A 50 -4.64 -18.59 6.84
C ASP A 50 -3.32 -18.74 7.62
N GLY A 51 -2.51 -17.69 7.73
CA GLY A 51 -1.21 -17.70 8.41
C GLY A 51 -0.08 -18.37 7.62
N VAL A 52 -0.34 -18.86 6.41
CA VAL A 52 0.63 -19.60 5.59
C VAL A 52 1.23 -18.75 4.48
N GLY A 53 2.30 -18.04 4.83
CA GLY A 53 3.14 -17.29 3.90
C GLY A 53 2.98 -15.77 4.01
N ILE A 54 3.97 -15.06 3.48
CA ILE A 54 4.05 -13.61 3.49
C ILE A 54 3.77 -13.12 2.07
N LEU A 55 2.80 -12.21 1.93
CA LEU A 55 2.32 -11.71 0.63
C LEU A 55 3.13 -10.51 0.13
N THR A 56 3.92 -9.88 0.99
CA THR A 56 4.75 -8.72 0.66
C THR A 56 6.24 -9.05 0.72
N GLU A 57 7.06 -8.35 -0.05
CA GLU A 57 8.54 -8.49 -0.02
C GLU A 57 9.18 -7.19 0.48
N ASP A 58 10.29 -7.30 1.22
CA ASP A 58 11.04 -6.16 1.78
C ASP A 58 12.47 -6.18 1.27
N ALA A 59 12.92 -5.07 0.67
CA ALA A 59 14.27 -4.81 0.20
C ALA A 59 14.94 -5.97 -0.58
N PRO A 60 14.35 -6.46 -1.69
CA PRO A 60 15.00 -7.48 -2.51
C PRO A 60 16.34 -6.97 -3.08
N SER A 61 17.31 -7.86 -3.27
CA SER A 61 18.69 -7.48 -3.62
C SER A 61 18.83 -6.65 -4.91
N HIS A 62 17.92 -6.83 -5.87
CA HIS A 62 17.92 -6.08 -7.13
C HIS A 62 17.10 -4.77 -7.07
N HIS A 63 16.30 -4.55 -6.02
CA HIS A 63 15.57 -3.30 -5.74
C HIS A 63 15.56 -3.02 -4.22
N PRO A 64 16.72 -2.72 -3.59
CA PRO A 64 16.84 -2.63 -2.13
C PRO A 64 16.01 -1.50 -1.49
N TRP A 65 15.50 -0.56 -2.28
CA TRP A 65 14.59 0.51 -1.85
C TRP A 65 13.11 0.14 -1.92
N GLN A 66 12.73 -1.04 -2.42
CA GLN A 66 11.32 -1.44 -2.49
C GLN A 66 10.91 -2.17 -1.21
N HIS A 67 9.80 -1.73 -0.62
CA HIS A 67 9.19 -2.36 0.57
C HIS A 67 7.83 -2.98 0.24
N GLY A 68 7.22 -3.67 1.19
CA GLY A 68 5.96 -4.39 0.99
C GLY A 68 4.81 -3.52 0.47
N LEU A 69 4.41 -2.52 1.25
CA LEU A 69 3.40 -1.53 0.87
C LEU A 69 3.86 -0.16 1.38
N TYR A 70 4.07 0.79 0.49
CA TYR A 70 4.65 2.09 0.83
C TYR A 70 4.19 3.19 -0.14
N CYS A 71 4.37 4.45 0.24
CA CYS A 71 4.10 5.61 -0.62
C CYS A 71 5.42 6.17 -1.19
N GLY A 72 5.47 6.47 -2.47
CA GLY A 72 6.67 7.06 -3.07
C GLY A 72 6.39 7.75 -4.40
N PHE A 73 7.20 8.76 -4.73
CA PHE A 73 7.11 9.48 -5.99
C PHE A 73 8.50 9.61 -6.63
N ASN A 74 8.54 9.54 -7.96
CA ASN A 74 9.80 9.58 -8.71
C ASN A 74 10.23 11.00 -9.09
N ASN A 75 9.29 11.94 -9.14
CA ASN A 75 9.56 13.31 -9.53
C ASN A 75 8.56 14.27 -8.87
N ILE A 76 9.04 15.01 -7.87
CA ILE A 76 8.35 16.16 -7.29
C ILE A 76 9.31 17.35 -7.38
N ASN A 77 8.99 18.37 -8.17
CA ASN A 77 9.90 19.49 -8.48
C ASN A 77 11.31 19.04 -8.95
N ASN A 78 11.37 18.00 -9.79
CA ASN A 78 12.62 17.35 -10.26
C ASN A 78 13.41 16.59 -9.18
N ILE A 79 12.79 16.28 -8.05
CA ILE A 79 13.38 15.50 -6.95
C ILE A 79 12.72 14.14 -6.86
N GLY A 80 13.53 13.08 -6.76
CA GLY A 80 13.06 11.70 -6.55
C GLY A 80 12.95 11.35 -5.06
N PHE A 81 11.85 10.73 -4.67
CA PHE A 81 11.62 10.16 -3.33
C PHE A 81 11.44 8.63 -3.38
N TRP A 82 11.64 8.02 -4.56
CA TRP A 82 11.37 6.61 -4.80
C TRP A 82 12.43 5.69 -4.19
N GLU A 83 13.70 6.06 -4.38
CA GLU A 83 14.88 5.32 -3.94
C GLU A 83 15.30 5.67 -2.50
N GLU A 84 14.56 6.54 -1.81
CA GLU A 84 14.69 6.78 -0.36
C GLU A 84 16.11 7.20 0.07
N GLY A 85 16.68 8.21 -0.59
CA GLY A 85 17.97 8.77 -0.18
C GLY A 85 19.19 7.92 -0.57
N LEU A 86 19.03 6.86 -1.37
CA LEU A 86 20.15 6.02 -1.81
C LEU A 86 21.14 6.81 -2.69
N LYS A 87 20.68 7.83 -3.43
CA LYS A 87 21.55 8.77 -4.13
C LYS A 87 21.74 10.02 -3.27
N GLU A 88 22.70 9.94 -2.35
CA GLU A 88 23.05 11.04 -1.45
C GLU A 88 23.24 12.36 -2.21
N GLY A 89 22.59 13.43 -1.72
CA GLY A 89 22.65 14.76 -2.31
C GLY A 89 21.73 14.99 -3.53
N TYR A 90 21.04 13.96 -4.02
CA TYR A 90 20.11 14.06 -5.16
C TYR A 90 18.69 13.66 -4.81
N ASP A 91 18.52 12.59 -4.03
CA ASP A 91 17.20 12.11 -3.62
C ASP A 91 16.66 12.91 -2.44
N GLY A 92 15.35 13.12 -2.44
CA GLY A 92 14.64 13.58 -1.27
C GLY A 92 14.55 12.49 -0.20
N THR A 93 14.35 12.92 1.04
CA THR A 93 14.31 12.05 2.22
C THR A 93 12.94 12.09 2.90
N ILE A 94 12.59 11.02 3.62
CA ILE A 94 11.31 10.87 4.31
C ILE A 94 11.60 10.57 5.78
N HIS A 95 10.99 11.35 6.67
CA HIS A 95 11.25 11.32 8.11
C HIS A 95 9.93 11.13 8.87
N PRO A 96 9.62 9.90 9.32
CA PRO A 96 8.42 9.66 10.08
C PRO A 96 8.52 10.15 11.52
N LYS A 97 7.39 10.61 12.05
CA LYS A 97 7.22 10.88 13.47
C LYS A 97 7.01 9.59 14.25
N SER A 98 7.24 9.65 15.56
CA SER A 98 7.02 8.52 16.46
C SER A 98 5.59 7.99 16.36
N LEU A 99 5.46 6.68 16.23
CA LEU A 99 4.17 6.00 16.20
C LEU A 99 3.45 6.12 17.54
N SER A 100 2.15 6.33 17.47
CA SER A 100 1.25 6.29 18.63
C SER A 100 0.59 4.93 18.77
N LYS A 101 0.20 4.59 20.00
CA LYS A 101 -0.47 3.32 20.30
C LYS A 101 -1.71 3.13 19.41
N PRO A 102 -1.84 1.99 18.71
CA PRO A 102 -3.01 1.70 17.87
C PRO A 102 -4.28 1.50 18.72
N ILE A 103 -5.43 1.81 18.12
CA ILE A 103 -6.74 1.52 18.70
C ILE A 103 -7.22 0.17 18.17
N VAL A 104 -7.34 -0.80 19.06
CA VAL A 104 -7.81 -2.16 18.74
C VAL A 104 -9.18 -2.41 19.36
N ARG A 105 -10.14 -2.88 18.54
CA ARG A 105 -11.51 -3.22 18.97
C ARG A 105 -12.00 -4.45 18.20
N GLY A 106 -12.17 -5.58 18.90
CA GLY A 106 -12.56 -6.84 18.28
C GLY A 106 -11.59 -7.21 17.16
N ASN A 107 -12.11 -7.42 15.96
CA ASN A 107 -11.33 -7.76 14.77
C ASN A 107 -10.74 -6.58 14.00
N LYS A 108 -10.69 -5.37 14.59
CA LYS A 108 -10.20 -4.15 13.94
C LYS A 108 -9.04 -3.51 14.69
N ALA A 109 -8.02 -3.06 13.96
CA ALA A 109 -6.92 -2.24 14.46
C ALA A 109 -6.79 -0.97 13.61
N ASN A 110 -6.59 0.18 14.27
CA ASN A 110 -6.45 1.48 13.62
C ASN A 110 -5.18 2.17 14.10
N TRP A 111 -4.43 2.78 13.20
CA TRP A 111 -3.24 3.57 13.55
C TRP A 111 -3.02 4.70 12.55
N LYS A 112 -2.14 5.63 12.93
CA LYS A 112 -1.73 6.75 12.10
C LYS A 112 -0.22 6.74 11.89
N VAL A 113 0.21 7.23 10.75
CA VAL A 113 1.62 7.54 10.47
C VAL A 113 1.67 8.96 9.93
N GLU A 114 2.59 9.77 10.46
CA GLU A 114 2.88 11.10 9.96
C GLU A 114 4.34 11.14 9.51
N SER A 115 4.63 11.78 8.39
CA SER A 115 5.98 11.89 7.84
C SER A 115 6.23 13.23 7.20
N GLU A 116 7.45 13.72 7.33
CA GLU A 116 7.92 14.95 6.70
C GLU A 116 8.90 14.60 5.57
N TRP A 117 8.68 15.17 4.39
CA TRP A 117 9.46 14.90 3.19
C TRP A 117 10.31 16.12 2.86
N TYR A 118 11.62 15.92 2.74
CA TYR A 118 12.58 17.01 2.51
C TYR A 118 13.30 16.86 1.17
N ALA A 119 13.52 17.99 0.51
CA ALA A 119 14.44 18.09 -0.60
C ALA A 119 15.90 17.89 -0.13
N PRO A 120 16.84 17.53 -1.03
CA PRO A 120 18.27 17.39 -0.68
C PRO A 120 18.89 18.64 -0.04
N ASN A 121 18.36 19.82 -0.34
CA ASN A 121 18.81 21.09 0.25
C ASN A 121 18.20 21.41 1.63
N GLY A 122 17.43 20.48 2.21
CA GLY A 122 16.76 20.65 3.51
C GLY A 122 15.41 21.39 3.45
N THR A 123 14.88 21.70 2.26
CA THR A 123 13.55 22.32 2.14
C THR A 123 12.47 21.30 2.49
N HIS A 124 11.61 21.61 3.47
CA HIS A 124 10.41 20.82 3.76
C HIS A 124 9.40 20.97 2.62
N MET A 125 9.09 19.86 1.94
CA MET A 125 8.24 19.87 0.75
C MET A 125 6.82 19.39 1.03
N ILE A 126 6.69 18.30 1.79
CA ILE A 126 5.41 17.62 2.03
C ILE A 126 5.31 17.23 3.50
N THR A 127 4.13 17.42 4.07
CA THR A 127 3.68 16.72 5.26
C THR A 127 2.69 15.64 4.84
N GLU A 128 3.04 14.39 5.06
CA GLU A 128 2.22 13.22 4.76
C GLU A 128 1.54 12.70 6.04
N GLU A 129 0.25 12.41 5.95
CA GLU A 129 -0.48 11.65 6.97
C GLU A 129 -1.11 10.41 6.34
N GLN A 130 -1.03 9.28 7.03
CA GLN A 130 -1.68 8.03 6.66
C GLN A 130 -2.54 7.52 7.82
N ASP A 131 -3.85 7.46 7.63
CA ASP A 131 -4.81 6.82 8.53
C ASP A 131 -5.11 5.40 8.04
N TRP A 132 -4.73 4.39 8.82
CA TRP A 132 -4.89 2.98 8.48
C TRP A 132 -5.97 2.31 9.32
N ILE A 133 -6.80 1.47 8.67
CA ILE A 133 -7.77 0.59 9.33
C ILE A 133 -7.60 -0.83 8.81
N PHE A 134 -7.11 -1.72 9.65
CA PHE A 134 -7.02 -3.15 9.38
C PHE A 134 -8.22 -3.89 10.00
N THR A 135 -8.83 -4.80 9.24
CA THR A 135 -9.90 -5.69 9.73
C THR A 135 -9.65 -7.14 9.32
N ASP A 136 -9.71 -8.06 10.29
CA ASP A 136 -9.65 -9.51 10.07
C ASP A 136 -11.07 -10.11 9.93
N HIS A 137 -11.42 -10.60 8.74
CA HIS A 137 -12.72 -11.25 8.49
C HIS A 137 -12.65 -12.78 8.59
N GLY A 138 -11.56 -13.34 9.12
CA GLY A 138 -11.26 -14.77 9.14
C GLY A 138 -10.56 -15.20 7.85
N GLU A 139 -11.32 -15.38 6.77
CA GLU A 139 -10.80 -15.91 5.49
C GLU A 139 -10.14 -14.85 4.59
N THR A 140 -10.37 -13.57 4.89
CA THR A 140 -9.80 -12.42 4.17
C THR A 140 -9.50 -11.28 5.13
N TYR A 141 -8.59 -10.40 4.74
CA TYR A 141 -8.38 -9.13 5.43
C TYR A 141 -8.80 -7.96 4.56
N THR A 142 -9.23 -6.86 5.19
CA THR A 142 -9.28 -5.55 4.54
C THR A 142 -8.33 -4.60 5.24
N LEU A 143 -7.57 -3.84 4.45
CA LEU A 143 -6.72 -2.75 4.93
C LEU A 143 -7.09 -1.47 4.19
N ASP A 144 -7.69 -0.53 4.90
CA ASP A 144 -8.12 0.76 4.36
C ASP A 144 -7.08 1.83 4.70
N LEU A 145 -6.80 2.70 3.73
CA LEU A 145 -5.96 3.88 3.85
C LEU A 145 -6.78 5.11 3.52
N VAL A 146 -6.73 6.10 4.41
CA VAL A 146 -7.01 7.50 4.06
C VAL A 146 -5.69 8.25 4.23
N GLY A 147 -5.05 8.58 3.11
CA GLY A 147 -3.80 9.33 3.08
C GLY A 147 -4.02 10.79 2.71
N SER A 148 -3.09 11.64 3.10
CA SER A 148 -3.03 13.02 2.66
C SER A 148 -1.60 13.52 2.46
N LEU A 149 -1.42 14.41 1.49
CA LEU A 149 -0.17 15.12 1.21
C LEU A 149 -0.47 16.61 1.31
N ARG A 150 0.00 17.27 2.37
CA ARG A 150 -0.02 18.74 2.48
C ARG A 150 1.24 19.29 1.83
N ALA A 151 1.06 20.22 0.90
CA ALA A 151 2.14 20.90 0.22
C ALA A 151 2.71 22.02 1.10
N GLU A 152 3.98 21.93 1.48
CA GLU A 152 4.68 22.96 2.26
C GLU A 152 5.40 23.98 1.36
N THR A 153 5.55 23.62 0.09
CA THR A 153 5.96 24.48 -1.02
C THR A 153 5.03 24.22 -2.22
N PHE A 154 5.15 24.98 -3.31
CA PHE A 154 4.48 24.62 -4.56
C PHE A 154 5.05 23.31 -5.10
N LEU A 155 4.20 22.34 -5.45
CA LEU A 155 4.62 21.02 -5.91
C LEU A 155 4.18 20.77 -7.35
N THR A 156 5.11 20.30 -8.17
CA THR A 156 4.86 19.71 -9.48
C THR A 156 5.22 18.24 -9.42
N PHE A 157 4.22 17.38 -9.56
CA PHE A 157 4.39 15.93 -9.66
C PHE A 157 4.55 15.57 -11.13
N GLY A 158 5.78 15.27 -11.54
CA GLY A 158 6.11 14.99 -12.94
C GLY A 158 5.50 13.69 -13.45
N GLN A 159 5.34 13.61 -14.77
CA GLN A 159 4.87 12.39 -15.43
C GLN A 159 5.87 11.23 -15.20
N HIS A 160 5.38 10.08 -14.73
CA HIS A 160 6.18 8.89 -14.47
C HIS A 160 5.31 7.62 -14.42
N MET A 161 5.90 6.46 -14.68
CA MET A 161 5.19 5.17 -14.69
C MET A 161 4.72 4.68 -13.31
N ALA A 162 5.15 5.35 -12.22
CA ALA A 162 4.75 5.02 -10.85
C ALA A 162 4.85 6.27 -9.96
N GLY A 163 3.90 6.41 -9.03
CA GLY A 163 3.82 7.51 -8.07
C GLY A 163 2.58 7.36 -7.18
N GLY A 164 2.76 7.45 -5.86
CA GLY A 164 1.74 7.20 -4.85
C GLY A 164 1.96 5.88 -4.12
N LEU A 165 0.87 5.21 -3.72
CA LEU A 165 0.92 3.92 -3.05
C LEU A 165 1.45 2.84 -4.00
N PHE A 166 2.40 2.03 -3.54
CA PHE A 166 2.99 0.92 -4.30
C PHE A 166 2.97 -0.37 -3.47
N LEU A 167 2.55 -1.46 -4.10
CA LEU A 167 2.56 -2.80 -3.53
C LEU A 167 3.63 -3.66 -4.20
N ARG A 168 4.53 -4.21 -3.38
CA ARG A 168 5.54 -5.20 -3.74
C ARG A 168 5.18 -6.56 -3.16
N MET A 169 5.03 -7.55 -4.03
CA MET A 169 4.87 -8.96 -3.66
C MET A 169 6.15 -9.76 -3.99
N PRO A 170 6.39 -10.94 -3.37
CA PRO A 170 7.60 -11.75 -3.59
C PRO A 170 7.55 -12.51 -4.92
N PHE A 171 7.49 -11.77 -6.02
CA PHE A 171 7.40 -12.30 -7.38
C PHE A 171 8.66 -13.08 -7.76
N LYS A 172 8.45 -14.19 -8.46
CA LYS A 172 9.50 -15.03 -9.02
C LYS A 172 9.14 -15.38 -10.45
N GLU A 173 10.00 -14.98 -11.38
CA GLU A 173 9.75 -15.12 -12.81
C GLU A 173 9.47 -16.57 -13.20
N GLU A 174 10.22 -17.52 -12.63
CA GLU A 174 10.07 -18.95 -12.90
C GLU A 174 8.74 -19.55 -12.39
N LEU A 175 8.06 -18.86 -11.47
CA LEU A 175 6.77 -19.28 -10.92
C LEU A 175 5.59 -18.51 -11.54
N GLY A 176 5.87 -17.39 -12.21
CA GLY A 176 4.88 -16.50 -12.79
C GLY A 176 3.97 -15.84 -11.76
N GLY A 177 2.83 -15.35 -12.25
CA GLY A 177 1.81 -14.68 -11.47
C GLY A 177 0.78 -14.04 -12.40
N ARG A 178 -0.25 -13.43 -11.81
CA ARG A 178 -1.34 -12.84 -12.57
C ARG A 178 -1.82 -11.56 -11.90
N ALA A 179 -1.83 -10.48 -12.66
CA ALA A 179 -2.53 -9.25 -12.34
C ALA A 179 -3.75 -9.10 -13.25
N ILE A 180 -4.90 -8.69 -12.71
CA ILE A 180 -6.14 -8.48 -13.45
C ILE A 180 -6.73 -7.14 -13.00
N ASN A 181 -7.11 -6.28 -13.95
CA ASN A 181 -7.81 -5.03 -13.62
C ASN A 181 -9.34 -5.18 -13.68
N SER A 182 -10.06 -4.15 -13.22
CA SER A 182 -11.52 -4.14 -13.19
C SER A 182 -12.21 -4.28 -14.56
N SER A 183 -11.48 -4.11 -15.65
CA SER A 183 -11.96 -4.27 -17.03
C SER A 183 -11.63 -5.66 -17.61
N GLY A 184 -10.97 -6.53 -16.84
CA GLY A 184 -10.58 -7.89 -17.26
C GLY A 184 -9.28 -7.95 -18.06
N GLN A 185 -8.52 -6.86 -18.15
CA GLN A 185 -7.19 -6.88 -18.78
C GLN A 185 -6.18 -7.49 -17.82
N GLU A 186 -5.22 -8.24 -18.35
CA GLU A 186 -4.26 -9.02 -17.56
C GLU A 186 -2.81 -8.61 -17.81
N ASN A 187 -2.00 -8.65 -16.75
CA ASN A 187 -0.55 -8.41 -16.76
C ASN A 187 -0.19 -7.15 -17.58
N GLU A 188 0.67 -7.26 -18.59
CA GLU A 188 1.09 -6.14 -19.44
C GLU A 188 -0.07 -5.40 -20.12
N ASN A 189 -1.20 -6.07 -20.38
CA ASN A 189 -2.37 -5.43 -20.98
C ASN A 189 -3.11 -4.53 -19.98
N ALA A 190 -2.86 -4.69 -18.68
CA ALA A 190 -3.36 -3.84 -17.61
C ALA A 190 -2.44 -2.64 -17.29
N GLU A 191 -1.21 -2.62 -17.82
CA GLU A 191 -0.24 -1.54 -17.60
C GLU A 191 -0.73 -0.20 -18.19
N ALA A 192 -0.60 0.86 -17.40
CA ALA A 192 -1.02 2.22 -17.73
C ALA A 192 -2.51 2.35 -18.11
N LYS A 193 -3.36 1.42 -17.67
CA LYS A 193 -4.81 1.46 -17.95
C LYS A 193 -5.59 2.06 -16.79
N TYR A 194 -6.67 2.75 -17.12
CA TYR A 194 -7.65 3.21 -16.15
C TYR A 194 -8.41 2.02 -15.56
N ALA A 195 -8.46 1.92 -14.23
CA ALA A 195 -9.21 0.87 -13.55
C ALA A 195 -9.69 1.29 -12.14
N ASN A 196 -10.78 0.69 -11.70
CA ASN A 196 -11.35 0.86 -10.37
C ASN A 196 -10.52 0.13 -9.30
N TRP A 197 -9.96 -1.01 -9.67
CA TRP A 197 -9.12 -1.84 -8.85
C TRP A 197 -8.23 -2.70 -9.75
N VAL A 198 -7.10 -3.14 -9.21
CA VAL A 198 -6.24 -4.18 -9.78
C VAL A 198 -5.97 -5.22 -8.71
N THR A 199 -6.09 -6.49 -9.07
CA THR A 199 -5.76 -7.61 -8.20
C THR A 199 -4.54 -8.33 -8.73
N VAL A 200 -3.62 -8.68 -7.84
CA VAL A 200 -2.44 -9.49 -8.15
C VAL A 200 -2.45 -10.74 -7.28
N SER A 201 -2.13 -11.88 -7.87
CA SER A 201 -1.96 -13.16 -7.17
C SER A 201 -0.83 -13.95 -7.80
N MET A 202 -0.11 -14.69 -6.98
CA MET A 202 1.04 -15.50 -7.39
C MET A 202 1.27 -16.67 -6.44
N PRO A 203 2.10 -17.66 -6.82
CA PRO A 203 2.64 -18.63 -5.88
C PRO A 203 3.40 -17.93 -4.75
N ILE A 204 3.12 -18.31 -3.50
CA ILE A 204 3.85 -17.82 -2.32
C ILE A 204 4.59 -18.98 -1.67
N LYS A 205 5.77 -18.71 -1.11
CA LYS A 205 6.56 -19.71 -0.40
C LYS A 205 5.74 -20.38 0.71
N ASN A 206 5.92 -21.69 0.87
CA ASN A 206 5.28 -22.54 1.90
C ASN A 206 3.76 -22.78 1.73
N ARG A 207 3.12 -22.39 0.63
CA ARG A 207 1.72 -22.75 0.33
C ARG A 207 1.56 -23.46 -1.02
N LYS A 208 0.50 -24.28 -1.13
CA LYS A 208 0.16 -25.00 -2.36
C LYS A 208 -0.71 -24.19 -3.32
N ASN A 209 -1.65 -23.41 -2.77
CA ASN A 209 -2.49 -22.50 -3.55
C ASN A 209 -1.85 -21.13 -3.66
N TRP A 210 -2.26 -20.35 -4.66
CA TRP A 210 -1.87 -18.95 -4.79
C TRP A 210 -2.42 -18.13 -3.61
N ALA A 211 -1.92 -16.91 -3.46
CA ALA A 211 -2.53 -15.89 -2.63
C ALA A 211 -2.34 -14.54 -3.29
N GLY A 212 -3.13 -13.55 -2.90
CA GLY A 212 -3.14 -12.28 -3.58
C GLY A 212 -3.70 -11.13 -2.78
N ILE A 213 -3.55 -9.96 -3.39
CA ILE A 213 -4.02 -8.68 -2.86
C ILE A 213 -4.72 -7.95 -4.01
N ALA A 214 -5.97 -7.55 -3.78
CA ALA A 214 -6.67 -6.60 -4.64
C ALA A 214 -6.56 -5.20 -4.05
N MET A 215 -6.00 -4.25 -4.79
CA MET A 215 -5.94 -2.85 -4.41
C MET A 215 -7.02 -2.04 -5.14
N MET A 216 -7.69 -1.17 -4.41
CA MET A 216 -8.90 -0.48 -4.83
C MET A 216 -8.71 1.04 -4.80
N ASN A 217 -9.18 1.73 -5.84
CA ASN A 217 -9.22 3.19 -5.91
C ASN A 217 -10.62 3.69 -5.56
N HIS A 218 -10.72 4.63 -4.64
CA HIS A 218 -12.00 5.22 -4.23
C HIS A 218 -12.52 6.23 -5.26
N LYS A 219 -13.84 6.37 -5.38
CA LYS A 219 -14.49 7.34 -6.29
C LYS A 219 -14.13 8.81 -6.03
N ASP A 220 -13.80 9.14 -4.78
CA ASP A 220 -13.43 10.50 -4.36
C ASP A 220 -11.97 10.84 -4.69
N ASN A 221 -11.16 9.86 -5.10
CA ASN A 221 -9.78 10.14 -5.47
C ASN A 221 -9.74 10.96 -6.76
N PRO A 222 -8.80 11.90 -6.90
CA PRO A 222 -8.64 12.65 -8.15
C PRO A 222 -8.41 11.71 -9.33
N GLN A 223 -8.96 12.07 -10.49
CA GLN A 223 -8.90 11.29 -11.72
C GLN A 223 -9.41 9.85 -11.53
N HIS A 224 -10.52 9.64 -10.80
CA HIS A 224 -11.14 8.32 -10.69
C HIS A 224 -11.95 7.93 -11.96
N PRO A 225 -11.87 6.67 -12.44
CA PRO A 225 -10.84 5.67 -12.11
C PRO A 225 -9.46 6.14 -12.57
N VAL A 226 -8.41 5.82 -11.81
CA VAL A 226 -7.03 6.26 -12.07
C VAL A 226 -6.29 5.27 -12.97
N THR A 227 -5.22 5.71 -13.62
CA THR A 227 -4.25 4.85 -14.30
C THR A 227 -3.47 3.99 -13.31
N TRP A 228 -3.14 2.76 -13.71
CA TRP A 228 -2.41 1.79 -12.88
C TRP A 228 -1.07 1.40 -13.47
N ARG A 229 -0.07 1.30 -12.61
CA ARG A 229 1.15 0.50 -12.83
C ARG A 229 0.85 -0.95 -12.50
N VAL A 230 1.27 -1.83 -13.39
CA VAL A 230 1.34 -3.28 -13.35
C VAL A 230 2.68 -3.64 -13.99
N ASP A 231 3.75 -3.60 -13.20
CA ASP A 231 5.11 -3.79 -13.73
C ASP A 231 5.42 -5.24 -14.10
N GLY A 232 6.58 -5.47 -14.73
CA GLY A 232 7.03 -6.81 -15.16
C GLY A 232 7.32 -7.78 -14.01
N GLN A 233 7.40 -7.30 -12.77
CA GLN A 233 7.47 -8.11 -11.55
C GLN A 233 6.15 -8.07 -10.75
N LEU A 234 5.06 -7.65 -11.41
CA LEU A 234 3.71 -7.54 -10.86
C LEU A 234 3.59 -6.59 -9.66
N GLY A 235 4.46 -5.59 -9.57
CA GLY A 235 4.31 -4.45 -8.69
C GLY A 235 3.12 -3.58 -9.11
N LEU A 236 2.27 -3.20 -8.15
CA LEU A 236 1.03 -2.46 -8.41
C LEU A 236 1.08 -1.04 -7.84
N SER A 237 0.61 -0.06 -8.60
CA SER A 237 0.41 1.30 -8.08
C SER A 237 -0.71 2.05 -8.82
N PRO A 238 -1.76 2.54 -8.13
CA PRO A 238 -2.64 3.56 -8.67
C PRO A 238 -1.88 4.89 -8.75
N SER A 239 -1.67 5.41 -9.95
CA SER A 239 -0.78 6.56 -10.17
C SER A 239 -1.35 7.53 -11.19
N ARG A 240 -1.64 8.76 -10.73
CA ARG A 240 -2.00 9.90 -11.59
C ARG A 240 -0.84 10.31 -12.49
N CYS A 241 0.40 10.15 -12.02
CA CYS A 241 1.62 10.51 -12.72
C CYS A 241 1.78 9.76 -14.05
N ILE A 242 1.09 8.63 -14.25
CA ILE A 242 1.10 7.93 -15.55
C ILE A 242 0.36 8.76 -16.60
N SER A 243 -0.79 9.34 -16.24
CA SER A 243 -1.65 10.10 -17.15
C SER A 243 -1.10 11.49 -17.51
N GLY A 244 -0.17 12.01 -16.71
CA GLY A 244 0.47 13.30 -16.95
C GLY A 244 0.97 13.96 -15.67
N GLU A 245 1.60 15.12 -15.84
CA GLU A 245 1.98 16.00 -14.75
C GLU A 245 0.74 16.58 -14.05
N TRP A 246 0.86 16.82 -12.75
CA TRP A 246 -0.12 17.57 -11.98
C TRP A 246 0.55 18.40 -10.89
N THR A 247 -0.12 19.45 -10.43
CA THR A 247 0.44 20.41 -9.47
C THR A 247 -0.41 20.54 -8.22
N GLN A 248 0.20 21.08 -7.17
CA GLN A 248 -0.45 21.40 -5.91
C GLN A 248 0.12 22.72 -5.36
N GLU A 249 -0.77 23.69 -5.12
CA GLU A 249 -0.41 24.98 -4.53
C GLU A 249 0.06 24.81 -3.08
N GLN A 250 0.98 25.68 -2.64
CA GLN A 250 1.46 25.70 -1.26
C GLN A 250 0.28 25.84 -0.28
N GLY A 251 0.31 25.07 0.80
CA GLY A 251 -0.71 25.05 1.86
C GLY A 251 -1.95 24.23 1.51
N LYS A 252 -2.09 23.73 0.27
CA LYS A 252 -3.17 22.80 -0.08
C LYS A 252 -2.86 21.39 0.40
N THR A 253 -3.90 20.60 0.58
CA THR A 253 -3.81 19.18 0.95
C THR A 253 -4.56 18.35 -0.08
N GLU A 254 -3.86 17.43 -0.73
CA GLU A 254 -4.46 16.38 -1.56
C GLU A 254 -4.75 15.17 -0.68
N ARG A 255 -5.87 14.47 -0.95
CA ARG A 255 -6.27 13.27 -0.22
C ARG A 255 -6.44 12.10 -1.18
N TYR A 256 -6.11 10.90 -0.71
CA TYR A 256 -6.26 9.67 -1.45
C TYR A 256 -6.75 8.55 -0.53
N LYS A 257 -7.65 7.73 -1.05
CA LYS A 257 -8.29 6.64 -0.30
C LYS A 257 -8.08 5.32 -1.05
N HIS A 258 -7.53 4.33 -0.38
CA HIS A 258 -7.36 2.98 -0.94
C HIS A 258 -7.89 1.91 0.00
N ARG A 259 -8.34 0.80 -0.58
CA ARG A 259 -8.60 -0.44 0.16
C ARG A 259 -7.79 -1.56 -0.45
N LEU A 260 -7.17 -2.37 0.39
CA LEU A 260 -6.59 -3.65 0.01
C LEU A 260 -7.50 -4.77 0.53
N LEU A 261 -7.84 -5.72 -0.34
CA LEU A 261 -8.45 -6.99 0.03
C LEU A 261 -7.39 -8.09 -0.09
N ILE A 262 -7.03 -8.70 1.03
CA ILE A 262 -6.01 -9.75 1.12
C ILE A 262 -6.73 -11.10 1.17
N TYR A 263 -6.37 -12.03 0.29
CA TYR A 263 -7.05 -13.32 0.13
C TYR A 263 -6.10 -14.48 -0.15
N CYS A 264 -6.58 -15.70 0.12
CA CYS A 264 -5.94 -16.96 -0.28
C CYS A 264 -6.65 -17.56 -1.49
N GLY A 265 -5.92 -18.25 -2.36
CA GLY A 265 -6.42 -18.87 -3.58
C GLY A 265 -6.42 -17.93 -4.78
N GLU A 266 -7.17 -18.34 -5.81
CA GLU A 266 -7.41 -17.56 -7.03
C GLU A 266 -8.28 -16.32 -6.75
N PRO A 267 -8.13 -15.23 -7.53
CA PRO A 267 -8.92 -14.02 -7.36
C PRO A 267 -10.42 -14.28 -7.57
N ASN A 268 -11.22 -14.02 -6.54
CA ASN A 268 -12.68 -14.04 -6.65
C ASN A 268 -13.21 -12.65 -7.08
N ILE A 269 -13.40 -12.45 -8.39
CA ILE A 269 -13.83 -11.17 -8.97
C ILE A 269 -15.16 -10.67 -8.39
N LYS A 270 -16.10 -11.57 -8.05
CA LYS A 270 -17.37 -11.19 -7.42
C LYS A 270 -17.15 -10.61 -6.01
N GLN A 271 -16.24 -11.21 -5.24
CA GLN A 271 -15.88 -10.72 -3.89
C GLN A 271 -15.13 -9.39 -3.97
N ILE A 272 -14.18 -9.26 -4.90
CA ILE A 272 -13.43 -8.03 -5.14
C ILE A 272 -14.38 -6.88 -5.48
N ASN A 273 -15.31 -7.09 -6.43
CA ASN A 273 -16.33 -6.09 -6.78
C ASN A 273 -17.25 -5.74 -5.60
N LYS A 274 -17.66 -6.73 -4.80
CA LYS A 274 -18.46 -6.47 -3.59
C LYS A 274 -17.68 -5.60 -2.58
N SER A 275 -16.39 -5.90 -2.37
CA SER A 275 -15.53 -5.13 -1.48
C SER A 275 -15.33 -3.70 -1.99
N TRP A 276 -15.06 -3.52 -3.29
CA TRP A 276 -14.93 -2.19 -3.92
C TRP A 276 -16.22 -1.37 -3.83
N ASN A 277 -17.37 -1.96 -4.15
CA ASN A 277 -18.67 -1.30 -4.03
C ASN A 277 -18.96 -0.86 -2.59
N SER A 278 -18.62 -1.70 -1.60
CA SER A 278 -18.78 -1.31 -0.18
C SER A 278 -17.83 -0.17 0.21
N PHE A 279 -16.60 -0.18 -0.30
CA PHE A 279 -15.61 0.86 -0.04
C PHE A 279 -16.04 2.21 -0.62
N ASN A 280 -16.55 2.23 -1.86
CA ASN A 280 -17.02 3.43 -2.54
C ASN A 280 -18.26 4.10 -1.93
N ASN A 281 -18.92 3.43 -0.97
CA ASN A 281 -20.09 3.94 -0.27
C ASN A 281 -19.77 4.42 1.15
N LEU A 282 -18.48 4.43 1.53
CA LEU A 282 -17.99 4.99 2.80
C LEU A 282 -17.59 6.47 2.62
#